data_AF-A0A2E6RL32-F1
#
_entry.id   AF-A0A2E6RL32-F1
#
_cell.length_a   1.000
_cell.length_b   1.000
_cell.length_c   1.000
_cell.angle_alpha   90.00
_cell.angle_beta   90.00
_cell.angle_gamma   90.00
#
_symmetry.space_group_name_H-M   'P 1'
#
loop_
_entity.id
_entity.type
_entity.pdbx_description
1 polymer ?
#
loop_
_entity_poly.entity_id
_entity_poly.type
_entity_poly.pdbx_seq_one_letter_code
_entity_poly.pdbx_strand_id
1 'polypeptide(L)'
;MPAVITDQIRVLNATNFVSGISTTDNSYYVFIGLPNATSVASDWNTNTPSPIDNFDEHDNIYDTLISAKKITSSDVLRVIKKISWTSGTIYEMYRPDYSINKLSPQTSSTSLYNTNYYAMNSDFRVYECIYNGALPSNSGAGVISLEEPTHTDLQPRLESDGYIWKYLYTIKPSDIIKFDSAEYIPVPADWATNSAVADVRNSAVDGKIETVVIEDVTNASYQFNGTKNAVPIRGDGSDGLASVTFINGKPSAVQVTNGGSGYSFATLDLDDVVTGSGASFSVIVPPPGGHGADIYRELGANKVLVYSRIENSDVTNPDFPTGNQFARIGIIENPQQFGSTNLLTASSASGVYGLRLAGAATTSMTVQVDGDVTQTVGVGSTAIGKIIGYDPVTKSLQYWQDRSVAINDSSGNKPTYGYKLNRFTATPATGGTTNLIVKTTGGTETLSIDTGFTGVSTTVNSRTYYFGQTYNSGLANPEIKKYSGNMIYIDQRPEVTRATNQREDIKIILEF
;
A
#
# COMPACT_ATOMS: atom_id res chain seq x y z
N MET A 1 13.44 30.44 10.52
CA MET A 1 14.56 29.47 10.48
C MET A 1 14.37 28.64 9.21
N PRO A 2 15.31 28.62 8.25
CA PRO A 2 15.19 27.76 7.07
C PRO A 2 15.48 26.30 7.44
N ALA A 3 14.56 25.39 7.16
CA ALA A 3 14.71 23.94 7.38
C ALA A 3 13.92 23.16 6.31
N VAL A 4 14.37 21.94 5.98
CA VAL A 4 13.69 21.05 5.03
C VAL A 4 13.68 19.62 5.57
N ILE A 5 12.56 18.93 5.41
CA ILE A 5 12.46 17.49 5.62
C ILE A 5 12.89 16.83 4.32
N THR A 6 14.03 16.12 4.35
CA THR A 6 14.57 15.49 3.14
C THR A 6 13.79 14.24 2.78
N ASP A 7 13.74 13.89 1.49
CA ASP A 7 13.10 12.65 1.05
C ASP A 7 13.75 11.38 1.65
N GLN A 8 14.97 11.47 2.16
CA GLN A 8 15.65 10.35 2.81
C GLN A 8 14.97 9.91 4.11
N ILE A 9 14.37 10.84 4.87
CA ILE A 9 13.60 10.43 6.07
C ILE A 9 12.32 9.68 5.67
N ARG A 10 11.76 10.02 4.51
CA ARG A 10 10.56 9.38 3.96
C ARG A 10 10.85 7.94 3.53
N VAL A 11 11.95 7.74 2.79
CA VAL A 11 12.47 6.41 2.42
C VAL A 11 12.83 5.58 3.67
N LEU A 12 13.41 6.22 4.70
CA LEU A 12 13.71 5.57 5.98
C LEU A 12 12.43 5.13 6.71
N ASN A 13 11.41 5.98 6.77
CA ASN A 13 10.13 5.65 7.41
C ASN A 13 9.41 4.51 6.70
N ALA A 14 9.38 4.53 5.36
CA ALA A 14 8.88 3.41 4.56
C ALA A 14 9.65 2.10 4.88
N THR A 15 10.96 2.21 5.08
CA THR A 15 11.80 1.06 5.48
C THR A 15 11.47 0.52 6.86
N ASN A 16 11.30 1.41 7.84
CA ASN A 16 10.95 1.03 9.20
C ASN A 16 9.57 0.38 9.26
N PHE A 17 8.60 0.88 8.49
CA PHE A 17 7.25 0.32 8.43
C PHE A 17 7.24 -1.11 7.85
N VAL A 18 7.87 -1.33 6.69
CA VAL A 18 8.01 -2.67 6.09
C VAL A 18 8.74 -3.62 7.04
N SER A 19 9.81 -3.14 7.67
CA SER A 19 10.58 -3.93 8.64
C SER A 19 9.74 -4.29 9.86
N GLY A 20 8.95 -3.36 10.39
CA GLY A 20 8.06 -3.59 11.54
C GLY A 20 7.08 -4.74 11.31
N ILE A 21 6.48 -4.82 10.11
CA ILE A 21 5.57 -5.90 9.70
C ILE A 21 6.28 -7.25 9.57
N SER A 22 7.55 -7.24 9.18
CA SER A 22 8.34 -8.47 8.98
C SER A 22 8.80 -9.14 10.28
N THR A 23 8.68 -8.45 11.42
CA THR A 23 9.03 -8.99 12.74
C THR A 23 7.91 -9.83 13.35
N THR A 24 8.24 -10.67 14.33
CA THR A 24 7.26 -11.37 15.17
C THR A 24 6.83 -10.57 16.40
N ASP A 25 7.51 -9.45 16.68
CA ASP A 25 7.25 -8.60 17.84
C ASP A 25 5.99 -7.75 17.65
N ASN A 26 5.66 -7.46 16.39
CA ASN A 26 4.45 -6.75 16.01
C ASN A 26 3.46 -7.66 15.25
N SER A 27 2.20 -7.26 15.23
CA SER A 27 1.14 -7.93 14.48
C SER A 27 0.23 -6.90 13.83
N TYR A 28 0.12 -6.92 12.50
CA TYR A 28 -0.68 -5.96 11.75
C TYR A 28 -1.86 -6.67 11.09
N TYR A 29 -3.03 -6.03 11.07
CA TYR A 29 -4.21 -6.57 10.39
C TYR A 29 -4.87 -5.52 9.52
N VAL A 30 -5.33 -5.92 8.34
CA VAL A 30 -6.37 -5.19 7.61
C VAL A 30 -7.71 -5.64 8.17
N PHE A 31 -8.57 -4.71 8.57
CA PHE A 31 -9.93 -5.01 9.02
C PHE A 31 -10.99 -4.41 8.10
N ILE A 32 -12.17 -5.01 8.13
CA ILE A 32 -13.40 -4.47 7.55
C ILE A 32 -14.40 -4.14 8.65
N GLY A 33 -15.20 -3.11 8.44
CA GLY A 33 -16.19 -2.68 9.42
C GLY A 33 -17.28 -1.79 8.82
N LEU A 34 -18.08 -1.21 9.72
CA LEU A 34 -19.21 -0.34 9.41
C LEU A 34 -20.24 -1.04 8.49
N PRO A 35 -21.01 -1.99 9.02
CA PRO A 35 -22.00 -2.72 8.23
C PRO A 35 -23.25 -1.89 7.88
N ASN A 36 -23.51 -0.80 8.58
CA ASN A 36 -24.75 -0.03 8.48
C ASN A 36 -24.52 1.43 8.05
N ALA A 37 -23.59 1.66 7.11
CA ALA A 37 -23.19 3.01 6.68
C ALA A 37 -24.37 3.90 6.27
N THR A 38 -25.34 3.36 5.54
CA THR A 38 -26.56 4.09 5.14
C THR A 38 -27.48 4.48 6.30
N SER A 39 -27.35 3.83 7.46
CA SER A 39 -28.04 4.24 8.70
C SER A 39 -27.31 5.40 9.39
N VAL A 40 -26.02 5.58 9.13
CA VAL A 40 -25.22 6.72 9.62
C VAL A 40 -25.46 7.94 8.73
N ALA A 41 -25.41 7.76 7.42
CA ALA A 41 -25.76 8.79 6.43
C ALA A 41 -26.48 8.17 5.23
N SER A 42 -27.70 8.62 4.95
CA SER A 42 -28.55 8.02 3.90
C SER A 42 -27.95 8.10 2.48
N ASP A 43 -27.04 9.04 2.24
CA ASP A 43 -26.36 9.28 0.97
C ASP A 43 -24.90 8.80 0.95
N TRP A 44 -24.48 7.97 1.92
CA TRP A 44 -23.10 7.48 2.09
C TRP A 44 -22.47 6.94 0.79
N ASN A 45 -23.25 6.23 -0.03
CA ASN A 45 -22.75 5.59 -1.25
C ASN A 45 -22.47 6.58 -2.38
N THR A 46 -23.05 7.78 -2.33
CA THR A 46 -22.82 8.85 -3.31
C THR A 46 -21.95 9.97 -2.75
N ASN A 47 -22.01 10.21 -1.44
CA ASN A 47 -21.27 11.24 -0.71
C ASN A 47 -20.57 10.60 0.49
N THR A 48 -19.61 9.71 0.22
CA THR A 48 -18.88 9.03 1.28
C THR A 48 -18.10 10.06 2.12
N PRO A 49 -18.34 10.15 3.44
CA PRO A 49 -17.66 11.12 4.28
C PRO A 49 -16.17 10.77 4.44
N SER A 50 -15.36 11.79 4.71
CA SER A 50 -13.95 11.55 5.05
C SER A 50 -13.84 10.95 6.47
N PRO A 51 -12.89 10.03 6.70
CA PRO A 51 -12.58 9.55 8.04
C PRO A 51 -12.28 10.69 9.03
N ILE A 52 -12.71 10.53 10.28
CA ILE A 52 -12.45 11.47 11.37
C ILE A 52 -11.41 10.84 12.30
N ASP A 53 -10.29 11.53 12.51
CA ASP A 53 -9.23 11.09 13.43
C ASP A 53 -9.40 11.73 14.82
N ASN A 54 -10.02 10.97 15.72
CA ASN A 54 -10.06 11.28 17.15
C ASN A 54 -10.38 10.01 17.97
N PHE A 55 -10.14 10.05 19.27
CA PHE A 55 -10.33 8.89 20.16
C PHE A 55 -11.78 8.37 20.20
N ASP A 56 -12.78 9.25 20.14
CA ASP A 56 -14.20 8.86 20.20
C ASP A 56 -14.61 8.08 18.93
N GLU A 57 -14.11 8.50 17.77
CA GLU A 57 -14.33 7.80 16.51
C GLU A 57 -13.50 6.50 16.43
N HIS A 58 -12.29 6.47 17.00
CA HIS A 58 -11.52 5.22 17.11
C HIS A 58 -12.28 4.16 17.91
N ASP A 59 -12.90 4.54 19.02
CA ASP A 59 -13.75 3.65 19.82
C ASP A 59 -14.97 3.17 19.01
N ASN A 60 -15.60 4.05 18.23
CA ASN A 60 -16.69 3.68 17.31
C ASN A 60 -16.23 2.70 16.21
N ILE A 61 -15.03 2.89 15.66
CA ILE A 61 -14.44 1.98 14.67
C ILE A 61 -14.23 0.59 15.27
N TYR A 62 -13.73 0.49 16.50
CA TYR A 62 -13.62 -0.81 17.20
C TYR A 62 -14.98 -1.47 17.40
N ASP A 63 -16.02 -0.70 17.66
CA ASP A 63 -17.35 -1.24 17.88
C ASP A 63 -17.98 -1.84 16.62
N THR A 64 -17.69 -1.24 15.47
CA THR A 64 -18.22 -1.62 14.16
C THR A 64 -17.28 -2.54 13.35
N LEU A 65 -16.17 -3.00 13.95
CA LEU A 65 -15.24 -3.95 13.33
C LEU A 65 -15.92 -5.31 13.14
N ILE A 66 -15.91 -5.83 11.91
CA ILE A 66 -16.56 -7.08 11.54
C ILE A 66 -15.56 -8.24 11.56
N SER A 67 -14.44 -8.09 10.85
CA SER A 67 -13.41 -9.11 10.69
C SER A 67 -12.06 -8.47 10.41
N ALA A 68 -10.98 -9.20 10.71
CA ALA A 68 -9.61 -8.78 10.48
C ALA A 68 -8.80 -9.88 9.80
N LYS A 69 -7.88 -9.53 8.90
CA LYS A 69 -6.91 -10.42 8.26
C LYS A 69 -5.50 -9.97 8.55
N LYS A 70 -4.65 -10.89 8.99
CA LYS A 70 -3.25 -10.60 9.33
C LYS A 70 -2.46 -10.23 8.06
N ILE A 71 -1.65 -9.18 8.16
CA ILE A 71 -0.69 -8.78 7.14
C ILE A 71 0.61 -9.53 7.42
N THR A 72 1.14 -10.24 6.42
CA THR A 72 2.45 -10.90 6.50
C THR A 72 3.51 -10.11 5.75
N SER A 73 4.79 -10.49 5.91
CA SER A 73 5.89 -9.91 5.12
C SER A 73 5.71 -10.07 3.61
N SER A 74 4.93 -11.06 3.17
CA SER A 74 4.62 -11.29 1.75
C SER A 74 3.47 -10.42 1.21
N ASP A 75 2.83 -9.66 2.09
CA ASP A 75 1.65 -8.83 1.83
C ASP A 75 1.98 -7.34 1.90
N VAL A 76 3.25 -6.97 2.08
CA VAL A 76 3.70 -5.59 2.11
C VAL A 76 4.94 -5.43 1.23
N LEU A 77 4.96 -4.39 0.40
CA LEU A 77 6.10 -4.10 -0.46
C LEU A 77 6.23 -2.61 -0.73
N ARG A 78 7.45 -2.12 -0.92
CA ARG A 78 7.67 -0.75 -1.40
C ARG A 78 7.23 -0.65 -2.85
N VAL A 79 6.63 0.49 -3.17
CA VAL A 79 6.17 0.81 -4.52
C VAL A 79 6.65 2.19 -4.93
N ILE A 80 6.78 2.39 -6.24
CA ILE A 80 7.07 3.69 -6.87
C ILE A 80 6.01 3.98 -7.91
N LYS A 81 5.92 5.25 -8.35
CA LYS A 81 4.97 5.65 -9.39
C LYS A 81 5.16 4.80 -10.64
N LYS A 82 4.06 4.33 -11.23
CA LYS A 82 4.07 3.60 -12.48
C LYS A 82 4.29 4.56 -13.63
N ILE A 83 5.40 4.37 -14.33
CA ILE A 83 5.68 5.02 -15.60
C ILE A 83 5.89 3.91 -16.61
N SER A 84 4.86 3.60 -17.40
CA SER A 84 5.01 2.64 -18.49
C SER A 84 5.71 3.32 -19.68
N TRP A 85 6.63 2.63 -20.32
CA TRP A 85 7.25 3.10 -21.55
C TRP A 85 6.18 3.21 -22.65
N THR A 86 6.23 4.26 -23.46
CA THR A 86 5.33 4.49 -24.58
C THR A 86 6.06 5.27 -25.66
N SER A 87 6.15 4.69 -26.86
CA SER A 87 6.71 5.36 -28.04
C SER A 87 6.08 6.72 -28.26
N GLY A 88 6.88 7.72 -28.62
CA GLY A 88 6.40 9.09 -28.82
C GLY A 88 6.44 9.97 -27.57
N THR A 89 6.93 9.45 -26.44
CA THR A 89 7.05 10.17 -25.18
C THR A 89 8.47 10.70 -24.98
N ILE A 90 8.62 11.89 -24.40
CA ILE A 90 9.91 12.40 -23.91
C ILE A 90 10.02 12.03 -22.43
N TYR A 91 10.93 11.10 -22.12
CA TYR A 91 11.34 10.80 -20.75
C TYR A 91 12.40 11.80 -20.29
N GLU A 92 12.34 12.16 -19.00
CA GLU A 92 13.40 12.97 -18.37
C GLU A 92 14.62 12.06 -18.14
N MET A 93 15.82 12.63 -18.01
CA MET A 93 16.99 11.86 -17.61
C MET A 93 17.26 12.05 -16.12
N TYR A 94 17.99 11.10 -15.52
CA TYR A 94 18.49 11.25 -14.18
C TYR A 94 19.32 12.54 -14.05
N ARG A 95 18.96 13.38 -13.07
CA ARG A 95 19.74 14.55 -12.69
C ARG A 95 19.68 14.78 -11.18
N PRO A 96 20.83 14.90 -10.50
CA PRO A 96 20.87 15.14 -9.05
C PRO A 96 20.58 16.60 -8.67
N ASP A 97 20.53 17.52 -9.65
CA ASP A 97 20.49 18.96 -9.42
C ASP A 97 19.12 19.61 -9.63
N TYR A 98 18.07 18.81 -9.86
CA TYR A 98 16.70 19.30 -9.85
C TYR A 98 16.34 19.89 -8.48
N SER A 99 15.81 21.12 -8.50
CA SER A 99 15.55 21.90 -7.29
C SER A 99 14.53 23.00 -7.57
N ILE A 100 14.15 23.76 -6.53
CA ILE A 100 13.32 24.97 -6.68
C ILE A 100 13.92 26.03 -7.62
N ASN A 101 15.24 25.99 -7.87
CA ASN A 101 15.94 26.91 -8.75
C ASN A 101 16.31 26.28 -10.11
N LYS A 102 16.05 24.98 -10.27
CA LYS A 102 16.34 24.22 -11.50
C LYS A 102 15.24 23.16 -11.67
N LEU A 103 14.11 23.58 -12.20
CA LEU A 103 12.97 22.68 -12.43
C LEU A 103 13.30 21.67 -13.53
N SER A 104 12.66 20.51 -13.46
CA SER A 104 12.78 19.51 -14.49
C SER A 104 12.04 19.92 -15.78
N PRO A 105 12.53 19.56 -16.99
CA PRO A 105 12.00 20.12 -18.23
C PRO A 105 10.58 19.68 -18.60
N GLN A 106 10.15 18.47 -18.22
CA GLN A 106 8.84 17.92 -18.63
C GLN A 106 7.79 18.08 -17.53
N THR A 107 8.13 17.68 -16.32
CA THR A 107 7.19 17.68 -15.19
C THR A 107 7.21 18.98 -14.38
N SER A 108 8.14 19.90 -14.67
CA SER A 108 8.37 21.11 -13.87
C SER A 108 8.59 20.81 -12.38
N SER A 109 9.20 19.65 -12.09
CA SER A 109 9.39 19.16 -10.73
C SER A 109 10.60 19.79 -10.06
N THR A 110 10.49 20.03 -8.76
CA THR A 110 11.58 20.53 -7.90
C THR A 110 12.42 19.42 -7.26
N SER A 111 12.10 18.15 -7.53
CA SER A 111 12.80 16.97 -7.03
C SER A 111 12.80 15.89 -8.10
N LEU A 112 13.92 15.16 -8.22
CA LEU A 112 14.08 14.04 -9.14
C LEU A 112 12.98 12.99 -9.00
N TYR A 113 12.54 12.68 -7.77
CA TYR A 113 11.57 11.61 -7.53
C TYR A 113 10.17 11.88 -8.10
N ASN A 114 9.88 13.13 -8.49
CA ASN A 114 8.62 13.51 -9.14
C ASN A 114 8.75 13.60 -10.68
N THR A 115 9.93 13.33 -11.23
CA THR A 115 10.22 13.36 -12.67
C THR A 115 9.97 12.01 -13.33
N ASN A 116 9.90 12.01 -14.66
CA ASN A 116 9.71 10.80 -15.45
C ASN A 116 11.06 10.21 -15.94
N TYR A 117 12.00 10.00 -15.01
CA TYR A 117 13.38 9.57 -15.30
C TYR A 117 13.60 8.05 -15.32
N TYR A 118 12.55 7.27 -15.07
CA TYR A 118 12.56 5.82 -15.24
C TYR A 118 11.29 5.39 -15.97
N ALA A 119 11.33 4.20 -16.56
CA ALA A 119 10.18 3.61 -17.21
C ALA A 119 10.19 2.08 -17.08
N MET A 120 8.99 1.49 -17.03
CA MET A 120 8.76 0.06 -17.12
C MET A 120 8.39 -0.32 -18.55
N ASN A 121 9.10 -1.28 -19.12
CA ASN A 121 8.82 -1.77 -20.47
C ASN A 121 7.68 -2.81 -20.49
N SER A 122 7.34 -3.28 -21.69
CA SER A 122 6.34 -4.31 -21.97
C SER A 122 6.61 -5.68 -21.33
N ASP A 123 7.88 -5.98 -20.98
CA ASP A 123 8.33 -7.19 -20.29
C ASP A 123 8.39 -7.04 -18.74
N PHE A 124 7.82 -5.96 -18.18
CA PHE A 124 7.88 -5.63 -16.74
C PHE A 124 9.31 -5.44 -16.19
N ARG A 125 10.23 -4.98 -17.06
CA ARG A 125 11.58 -4.55 -16.68
C ARG A 125 11.60 -3.06 -16.46
N VAL A 126 12.25 -2.63 -15.38
CA VAL A 126 12.37 -1.22 -15.01
C VAL A 126 13.75 -0.71 -15.42
N TYR A 127 13.77 0.41 -16.13
CA TYR A 127 14.96 1.08 -16.63
C TYR A 127 15.02 2.51 -16.12
N GLU A 128 16.23 2.97 -15.84
CA GLU A 128 16.54 4.37 -15.59
C GLU A 128 17.05 5.04 -16.87
N CYS A 129 16.58 6.25 -17.15
CA CYS A 129 17.07 7.07 -18.24
C CYS A 129 18.32 7.83 -17.80
N ILE A 130 19.48 7.37 -18.26
CA ILE A 130 20.78 7.97 -17.95
C ILE A 130 21.04 9.21 -18.83
N TYR A 131 20.53 9.20 -20.06
CA TYR A 131 20.55 10.34 -20.97
C TYR A 131 19.39 10.26 -21.96
N ASN A 132 18.79 11.40 -22.29
CA ASN A 132 17.59 11.49 -23.13
C ASN A 132 17.78 12.36 -24.39
N GLY A 133 19.01 12.63 -24.80
CA GLY A 133 19.28 13.54 -25.92
C GLY A 133 19.14 15.03 -25.58
N ALA A 134 19.19 15.41 -24.30
CA ALA A 134 19.16 16.81 -23.88
C ALA A 134 20.32 17.61 -24.48
N LEU A 135 20.00 18.71 -25.16
CA LEU A 135 20.93 19.62 -25.83
C LEU A 135 20.43 21.07 -25.72
N PRO A 136 21.31 22.08 -25.88
CA PRO A 136 20.88 23.47 -25.86
C PRO A 136 19.82 23.78 -26.93
N SER A 137 19.88 23.09 -28.08
CA SER A 137 18.92 23.25 -29.19
C SER A 137 17.51 22.79 -28.88
N ASN A 138 17.33 21.92 -27.88
CA ASN A 138 16.00 21.51 -27.38
C ASN A 138 15.75 22.02 -25.96
N SER A 139 16.47 23.07 -25.53
CA SER A 139 16.35 23.66 -24.20
C SER A 139 16.53 22.63 -23.06
N GLY A 140 17.34 21.60 -23.29
CA GLY A 140 17.58 20.52 -22.33
C GLY A 140 16.38 19.58 -22.12
N ALA A 141 15.34 19.68 -22.95
CA ALA A 141 14.11 18.91 -22.81
C ALA A 141 14.28 17.41 -23.09
N GLY A 142 15.28 17.05 -23.91
CA GLY A 142 15.44 15.71 -24.47
C GLY A 142 14.79 15.57 -25.85
N VAL A 143 14.92 14.39 -26.45
CA VAL A 143 14.27 14.01 -27.70
C VAL A 143 13.13 13.02 -27.45
N ILE A 144 12.35 12.69 -28.47
CA ILE A 144 11.28 11.69 -28.34
C ILE A 144 11.90 10.30 -28.31
N SER A 145 11.51 9.46 -27.34
CA SER A 145 11.87 8.04 -27.35
C SER A 145 10.99 7.26 -28.34
N LEU A 146 11.64 6.50 -29.21
CA LEU A 146 11.01 5.68 -30.26
C LEU A 146 11.41 4.21 -30.15
N GLU A 147 12.46 3.89 -29.37
CA GLU A 147 12.92 2.52 -29.12
C GLU A 147 12.67 2.14 -27.66
N GLU A 148 11.91 1.06 -27.45
CA GLU A 148 11.67 0.52 -26.12
C GLU A 148 12.95 -0.18 -25.60
N PRO A 149 13.44 0.16 -24.39
CA PRO A 149 14.59 -0.55 -23.83
C PRO A 149 14.20 -2.00 -23.50
N THR A 150 14.96 -2.94 -24.05
CA THR A 150 14.75 -4.39 -23.86
C THR A 150 15.99 -5.13 -23.38
N HIS A 151 17.15 -4.46 -23.35
CA HIS A 151 18.40 -5.06 -22.91
C HIS A 151 18.41 -5.39 -21.41
N THR A 152 19.31 -6.28 -21.01
CA THR A 152 19.54 -6.61 -19.59
C THR A 152 21.01 -6.45 -19.22
N ASP A 153 21.78 -5.74 -20.07
CA ASP A 153 23.15 -5.35 -19.79
C ASP A 153 23.21 -4.54 -18.48
N LEU A 154 24.22 -4.83 -17.66
CA LEU A 154 24.39 -4.19 -16.35
C LEU A 154 24.91 -2.75 -16.45
N GLN A 155 25.50 -2.41 -17.61
CA GLN A 155 26.00 -1.09 -17.93
C GLN A 155 24.98 -0.33 -18.79
N PRO A 156 24.89 1.01 -18.68
CA PRO A 156 23.99 1.79 -19.52
C PRO A 156 24.24 1.56 -21.01
N ARG A 157 23.18 1.43 -21.79
CA ARG A 157 23.23 1.16 -23.23
C ARG A 157 22.61 2.31 -24.02
N LEU A 158 23.34 2.75 -25.05
CA LEU A 158 22.83 3.68 -26.06
C LEU A 158 21.90 2.93 -27.02
N GLU A 159 20.68 3.43 -27.15
CA GLU A 159 19.67 2.98 -28.10
C GLU A 159 19.73 3.79 -29.40
N SER A 160 19.08 3.31 -30.47
CA SER A 160 19.11 3.93 -31.79
C SER A 160 18.40 5.29 -31.87
N ASP A 161 17.51 5.57 -30.91
CA ASP A 161 16.83 6.86 -30.75
C ASP A 161 17.67 7.90 -29.97
N GLY A 162 18.87 7.53 -29.53
CA GLY A 162 19.80 8.41 -28.81
C GLY A 162 19.62 8.41 -27.29
N TYR A 163 18.66 7.66 -26.76
CA TYR A 163 18.54 7.45 -25.32
C TYR A 163 19.65 6.53 -24.80
N ILE A 164 20.09 6.80 -23.57
CA ILE A 164 20.89 5.86 -22.80
C ILE A 164 20.01 5.36 -21.66
N TRP A 165 19.69 4.06 -21.68
CA TRP A 165 18.92 3.40 -20.64
C TRP A 165 19.81 2.46 -19.84
N LYS A 166 19.55 2.34 -18.54
CA LYS A 166 20.19 1.34 -17.67
C LYS A 166 19.12 0.42 -17.10
N TYR A 167 19.30 -0.88 -17.27
CA TYR A 167 18.45 -1.88 -16.62
C TYR A 167 18.65 -1.88 -15.10
N LEU A 168 17.55 -1.87 -14.34
CA LEU A 168 17.58 -1.91 -12.87
C LEU A 168 17.12 -3.27 -12.33
N TYR A 169 15.91 -3.70 -12.71
CA TYR A 169 15.35 -4.98 -12.27
C TYR A 169 14.15 -5.41 -13.11
N THR A 170 13.77 -6.68 -12.99
CA THR A 170 12.53 -7.24 -13.53
C THR A 170 11.55 -7.49 -12.39
N ILE A 171 10.31 -7.04 -12.53
CA ILE A 171 9.27 -7.27 -11.52
C ILE A 171 8.88 -8.76 -11.52
N LYS A 172 8.84 -9.38 -10.33
CA LYS A 172 8.45 -10.78 -10.19
C LYS A 172 6.96 -10.95 -10.48
N PRO A 173 6.52 -12.01 -11.20
CA PRO A 173 5.10 -12.25 -11.48
C PRO A 173 4.20 -12.30 -10.24
N SER A 174 4.70 -12.82 -9.11
CA SER A 174 3.97 -12.80 -7.83
C SER A 174 3.68 -11.39 -7.34
N ASP A 175 4.62 -10.48 -7.56
CA ASP A 175 4.54 -9.10 -7.10
C ASP A 175 3.64 -8.28 -8.02
N ILE A 176 3.56 -8.61 -9.31
CA ILE A 176 2.59 -8.01 -10.25
C ILE A 176 1.17 -8.24 -9.74
N ILE A 177 0.83 -9.49 -9.40
CA ILE A 177 -0.53 -9.85 -8.97
C ILE A 177 -0.95 -9.03 -7.73
N LYS A 178 -0.05 -8.92 -6.74
CA LYS A 178 -0.35 -8.26 -5.45
C LYS A 178 -0.17 -6.74 -5.48
N PHE A 179 0.90 -6.25 -6.11
CA PHE A 179 1.40 -4.90 -5.90
C PHE A 179 1.40 -4.00 -7.15
N ASP A 180 1.15 -4.54 -8.36
CA ASP A 180 0.92 -3.68 -9.53
C ASP A 180 -0.47 -3.02 -9.45
N SER A 181 -0.54 -1.74 -9.83
CA SER A 181 -1.79 -0.98 -9.88
C SER A 181 -1.78 -0.01 -11.07
N ALA A 182 -2.82 0.82 -11.17
CA ALA A 182 -2.87 1.86 -12.20
C ALA A 182 -1.75 2.90 -12.03
N GLU A 183 -1.38 3.20 -10.79
CA GLU A 183 -0.48 4.32 -10.46
C GLU A 183 0.87 3.90 -9.87
N TYR A 184 1.03 2.63 -9.49
CA TYR A 184 2.21 2.16 -8.76
C TYR A 184 2.71 0.80 -9.24
N ILE A 185 4.03 0.63 -9.25
CA ILE A 185 4.75 -0.63 -9.51
C ILE A 185 5.63 -1.02 -8.31
N PRO A 186 5.82 -2.33 -8.06
CA PRO A 186 6.65 -2.81 -6.98
C PRO A 186 8.15 -2.58 -7.19
N VAL A 187 8.84 -2.38 -6.07
CA VAL A 187 10.31 -2.39 -5.97
C VAL A 187 10.73 -3.66 -5.23
N PRO A 188 11.78 -4.40 -5.69
CA PRO A 188 12.17 -5.66 -5.06
C PRO A 188 12.42 -5.52 -3.57
N ALA A 189 11.92 -6.48 -2.78
CA ALA A 189 12.21 -6.58 -1.36
C ALA A 189 13.70 -6.86 -1.12
N ASP A 190 14.17 -6.47 0.06
CA ASP A 190 15.50 -6.77 0.61
C ASP A 190 16.66 -6.44 -0.36
N TRP A 191 16.62 -5.29 -1.03
CA TRP A 191 17.57 -4.93 -2.09
C TRP A 191 19.04 -5.22 -1.77
N ALA A 192 19.47 -4.95 -0.54
CA ALA A 192 20.84 -5.16 -0.09
C ALA A 192 21.28 -6.64 -0.05
N THR A 193 20.36 -7.58 0.17
CA THR A 193 20.65 -9.02 0.35
C THR A 193 19.99 -9.92 -0.69
N ASN A 194 19.09 -9.38 -1.50
CA ASN A 194 18.35 -10.10 -2.52
C ASN A 194 19.29 -10.57 -3.65
N SER A 195 19.35 -11.89 -3.85
CA SER A 195 20.22 -12.53 -4.83
C SER A 195 19.75 -12.32 -6.27
N ALA A 196 18.45 -12.08 -6.51
CA ALA A 196 17.90 -11.89 -7.85
C ALA A 196 18.32 -10.57 -8.50
N VAL A 197 18.82 -9.63 -7.70
CA VAL A 197 19.27 -8.29 -8.14
C VAL A 197 20.74 -8.04 -7.81
N ALA A 198 21.46 -9.09 -7.38
CA ALA A 198 22.84 -8.97 -6.95
C ALA A 198 23.77 -8.50 -8.07
N ASP A 199 23.54 -8.93 -9.31
CA ASP A 199 24.37 -8.56 -10.45
C ASP A 199 24.31 -7.05 -10.74
N VAL A 200 23.10 -6.47 -10.72
CA VAL A 200 22.91 -5.02 -10.89
C VAL A 200 23.57 -4.26 -9.74
N ARG A 201 23.31 -4.66 -8.49
CA ARG A 201 23.89 -4.03 -7.31
C ARG A 201 25.41 -4.09 -7.28
N ASN A 202 26.00 -5.24 -7.62
CA ASN A 202 27.45 -5.44 -7.60
C ASN A 202 28.15 -4.78 -8.79
N SER A 203 27.43 -4.44 -9.86
CA SER A 203 27.96 -3.72 -11.02
C SER A 203 27.98 -2.20 -10.83
N ALA A 204 27.33 -1.69 -9.79
CA ALA A 204 27.33 -0.27 -9.45
C ALA A 204 28.74 0.17 -9.03
N VAL A 205 29.17 1.33 -9.54
CA VAL A 205 30.48 1.91 -9.24
C VAL A 205 30.25 3.31 -8.69
N ASP A 206 30.72 3.54 -7.47
CA ASP A 206 30.55 4.82 -6.79
C ASP A 206 31.19 5.96 -7.59
N GLY A 207 30.42 7.02 -7.80
CA GLY A 207 30.84 8.20 -8.56
C GLY A 207 31.20 7.96 -10.03
N LYS A 208 30.86 6.83 -10.64
CA LYS A 208 31.13 6.60 -12.08
C LYS A 208 30.26 7.52 -12.94
N ILE A 209 30.90 8.39 -13.72
CA ILE A 209 30.21 9.32 -14.61
C ILE A 209 29.74 8.59 -15.87
N GLU A 210 28.46 8.69 -16.20
CA GLU A 210 27.91 8.11 -17.44
C GLU A 210 27.53 9.19 -18.46
N THR A 211 27.22 10.41 -17.98
CA THR A 211 26.68 11.50 -18.83
C THR A 211 27.35 12.84 -18.53
N VAL A 212 27.68 13.57 -19.59
CA VAL A 212 28.02 15.00 -19.55
C VAL A 212 27.10 15.74 -20.51
N VAL A 213 26.39 16.74 -20.00
CA VAL A 213 25.39 17.48 -20.75
C VAL A 213 25.95 18.84 -21.16
N ILE A 214 25.72 19.22 -22.41
CA ILE A 214 26.01 20.55 -22.92
C ILE A 214 24.87 21.47 -22.50
N GLU A 215 25.15 22.47 -21.66
CA GLU A 215 24.12 23.39 -21.14
C GLU A 215 23.99 24.63 -22.04
N ASP A 216 25.10 25.18 -22.52
CA ASP A 216 25.11 26.37 -23.38
C ASP A 216 26.31 26.37 -24.33
N VAL A 217 26.08 26.85 -25.55
CA VAL A 217 27.08 27.05 -26.61
C VAL A 217 26.93 28.39 -27.33
N THR A 218 26.13 29.31 -26.77
CA THR A 218 25.81 30.61 -27.38
C THR A 218 27.08 31.41 -27.65
N ASN A 219 27.96 31.48 -26.64
CA ASN A 219 29.22 32.21 -26.68
C ASN A 219 30.43 31.30 -27.00
N ALA A 220 30.20 30.02 -27.30
CA ALA A 220 31.28 29.06 -27.56
C ALA A 220 32.03 29.42 -28.85
N SER A 221 33.36 29.51 -28.74
CA SER A 221 34.27 29.83 -29.84
C SER A 221 35.59 29.05 -29.70
N TYR A 222 35.54 27.75 -29.97
CA TYR A 222 36.71 26.88 -29.95
C TYR A 222 37.38 26.80 -31.31
N GLN A 223 38.72 26.83 -31.32
CA GLN A 223 39.55 26.71 -32.53
C GLN A 223 39.75 25.24 -32.90
N PHE A 224 38.66 24.47 -32.96
CA PHE A 224 38.68 23.05 -33.29
C PHE A 224 37.38 22.63 -33.99
N ASN A 225 37.50 21.67 -34.89
CA ASN A 225 36.38 21.05 -35.59
C ASN A 225 36.63 19.53 -35.71
N GLY A 226 35.58 18.71 -35.56
CA GLY A 226 35.71 17.26 -35.43
C GLY A 226 35.70 16.79 -33.97
N THR A 227 36.19 15.59 -33.69
CA THR A 227 36.13 14.98 -32.35
C THR A 227 37.45 15.07 -31.60
N LYS A 228 37.44 15.71 -30.43
CA LYS A 228 38.55 15.73 -29.48
C LYS A 228 38.36 14.59 -28.49
N ASN A 229 39.27 13.61 -28.51
CA ASN A 229 39.27 12.48 -27.58
C ASN A 229 40.09 12.78 -26.31
N ALA A 230 39.90 11.95 -25.28
CA ALA A 230 40.64 11.99 -24.02
C ALA A 230 40.60 13.36 -23.32
N VAL A 231 39.44 14.02 -23.37
CA VAL A 231 39.17 15.22 -22.57
C VAL A 231 38.96 14.78 -21.12
N PRO A 232 39.80 15.21 -20.16
CA PRO A 232 39.67 14.79 -18.77
C PRO A 232 38.40 15.34 -18.11
N ILE A 233 37.72 14.48 -17.37
CA ILE A 233 36.68 14.86 -16.42
C ILE A 233 37.39 15.12 -15.08
N ARG A 234 37.40 16.39 -14.68
CA ARG A 234 38.08 16.85 -13.46
C ARG A 234 37.11 16.89 -12.30
N GLY A 235 37.61 16.79 -11.07
CA GLY A 235 36.80 16.73 -9.87
C GLY A 235 37.60 16.11 -8.72
N ASP A 236 36.90 15.49 -7.78
CA ASP A 236 37.49 14.71 -6.69
C ASP A 236 37.65 13.21 -6.99
N GLY A 237 37.05 12.73 -8.08
CA GLY A 237 37.23 11.37 -8.57
C GLY A 237 38.50 11.17 -9.42
N SER A 238 38.60 9.99 -10.00
CA SER A 238 39.77 9.54 -10.76
C SER A 238 39.39 8.94 -12.12
N ASP A 239 40.31 9.04 -13.07
CA ASP A 239 40.31 8.37 -14.39
C ASP A 239 39.14 8.67 -15.35
N GLY A 240 38.31 9.68 -15.06
CA GLY A 240 37.23 10.10 -15.94
C GLY A 240 37.73 10.75 -17.24
N LEU A 241 37.25 10.26 -18.38
CA LEU A 241 37.60 10.75 -19.73
C LEU A 241 36.36 10.82 -20.62
N ALA A 242 36.26 11.88 -21.41
CA ALA A 242 35.23 12.06 -22.42
C ALA A 242 35.82 12.38 -23.81
N SER A 243 35.00 12.26 -24.83
CA SER A 243 35.23 12.82 -26.16
C SER A 243 34.21 13.90 -26.48
N VAL A 244 34.65 15.01 -27.07
CA VAL A 244 33.79 16.15 -27.43
C VAL A 244 33.85 16.37 -28.94
N THR A 245 32.69 16.40 -29.60
CA THR A 245 32.58 16.66 -31.03
C THR A 245 32.18 18.10 -31.29
N PHE A 246 32.89 18.77 -32.19
CA PHE A 246 32.70 20.18 -32.53
C PHE A 246 32.20 20.36 -33.97
N ILE A 247 31.27 21.30 -34.12
CA ILE A 247 30.79 21.79 -35.42
C ILE A 247 30.95 23.31 -35.42
N ASN A 248 31.75 23.84 -36.34
CA ASN A 248 32.01 25.28 -36.47
C ASN A 248 32.49 25.93 -35.16
N GLY A 249 33.37 25.24 -34.43
CA GLY A 249 33.92 25.73 -33.15
C GLY A 249 32.95 25.65 -31.96
N LYS A 250 31.80 24.99 -32.11
CA LYS A 250 30.83 24.77 -31.03
C LYS A 250 30.73 23.29 -30.67
N PRO A 251 30.78 22.91 -29.38
CA PRO A 251 30.46 21.56 -28.93
C PRO A 251 29.05 21.15 -29.38
N SER A 252 28.94 19.96 -29.93
CA SER A 252 27.69 19.41 -30.51
C SER A 252 27.30 18.07 -29.90
N ALA A 253 28.27 17.30 -29.40
CA ALA A 253 28.05 16.07 -28.66
C ALA A 253 29.20 15.85 -27.67
N VAL A 254 28.88 15.24 -26.53
CA VAL A 254 29.86 14.73 -25.57
C VAL A 254 29.53 13.27 -25.31
N GLN A 255 30.55 12.42 -25.36
CA GLN A 255 30.43 11.01 -25.01
C GLN A 255 31.45 10.68 -23.93
N VAL A 256 30.99 10.09 -22.82
CA VAL A 256 31.90 9.59 -21.79
C VAL A 256 32.56 8.31 -22.29
N THR A 257 33.89 8.32 -22.34
CA THR A 257 34.70 7.19 -22.84
C THR A 257 35.24 6.32 -21.70
N ASN A 258 35.46 6.93 -20.53
CA ASN A 258 35.71 6.25 -19.27
C ASN A 258 35.02 7.05 -18.16
N GLY A 259 34.11 6.42 -17.43
CA GLY A 259 33.36 7.08 -16.35
C GLY A 259 34.17 7.35 -15.09
N GLY A 260 35.34 6.72 -14.97
CA GLY A 260 36.16 6.82 -13.76
C GLY A 260 35.46 6.28 -12.52
N SER A 261 35.87 6.74 -11.35
CA SER A 261 35.22 6.39 -10.08
C SER A 261 35.50 7.44 -8.99
N GLY A 262 34.65 7.45 -7.96
CA GLY A 262 34.81 8.24 -6.75
C GLY A 262 34.47 9.72 -6.89
N TYR A 263 33.82 10.15 -7.98
CA TYR A 263 33.38 11.54 -8.11
C TYR A 263 32.17 11.82 -7.20
N SER A 264 32.26 12.86 -6.37
CA SER A 264 31.11 13.50 -5.72
C SER A 264 30.74 14.84 -6.37
N PHE A 265 31.70 15.44 -7.09
CA PHE A 265 31.48 16.53 -8.02
C PHE A 265 32.45 16.40 -9.20
N ALA A 266 32.05 16.89 -10.37
CA ALA A 266 32.88 16.84 -11.55
C ALA A 266 32.61 18.00 -12.50
N THR A 267 33.61 18.32 -13.32
CA THR A 267 33.55 19.33 -14.38
C THR A 267 34.29 18.83 -15.62
N LEU A 268 33.80 19.24 -16.79
CA LEU A 268 34.50 19.04 -18.05
C LEU A 268 35.24 20.33 -18.40
N ASP A 269 36.53 20.38 -18.06
CA ASP A 269 37.39 21.54 -18.31
C ASP A 269 37.88 21.54 -19.76
N LEU A 270 37.01 21.98 -20.67
CA LEU A 270 37.30 21.96 -22.10
C LEU A 270 38.30 23.06 -22.51
N ASP A 271 38.28 24.18 -21.81
CA ASP A 271 39.07 25.39 -22.13
C ASP A 271 40.57 25.15 -21.92
N ASP A 272 40.95 24.29 -20.96
CA ASP A 272 42.34 23.87 -20.75
C ASP A 272 42.84 22.85 -21.80
N VAL A 273 41.93 22.28 -22.60
CA VAL A 273 42.20 21.16 -23.51
C VAL A 273 42.14 21.57 -24.98
N VAL A 274 41.32 22.59 -25.28
CA VAL A 274 41.11 23.13 -26.63
C VAL A 274 41.13 24.64 -26.57
N THR A 275 41.95 25.29 -27.41
CA THR A 275 42.02 26.76 -27.48
C THR A 275 40.65 27.36 -27.82
N GLY A 276 40.13 28.19 -26.92
CA GLY A 276 38.81 28.81 -27.01
C GLY A 276 38.10 28.76 -25.66
N SER A 277 36.87 29.23 -25.61
CA SER A 277 36.02 29.18 -24.42
C SER A 277 34.55 29.43 -24.77
N GLY A 278 33.69 29.42 -23.75
CA GLY A 278 32.32 29.92 -23.84
C GLY A 278 31.22 28.86 -23.99
N ALA A 279 31.57 27.58 -23.87
CA ALA A 279 30.58 26.53 -23.62
C ALA A 279 30.42 26.25 -22.12
N SER A 280 29.24 25.80 -21.72
CA SER A 280 28.96 25.35 -20.35
C SER A 280 28.52 23.89 -20.36
N PHE A 281 28.98 23.12 -19.38
CA PHE A 281 28.70 21.70 -19.24
C PHE A 281 28.26 21.37 -17.82
N SER A 282 27.35 20.40 -17.70
CA SER A 282 27.03 19.75 -16.42
C SER A 282 27.47 18.29 -16.49
N VAL A 283 28.37 17.90 -15.60
CA VAL A 283 28.70 16.48 -15.39
C VAL A 283 27.68 15.88 -14.44
N ILE A 284 27.01 14.81 -14.86
CA ILE A 284 25.94 14.19 -14.08
C ILE A 284 26.56 13.10 -13.20
N VAL A 285 26.65 13.38 -11.90
CA VAL A 285 27.17 12.45 -10.89
C VAL A 285 26.05 11.49 -10.46
N PRO A 286 26.30 10.17 -10.43
CA PRO A 286 25.30 9.17 -10.03
C PRO A 286 24.90 9.31 -8.55
N PRO A 287 23.85 8.59 -8.08
CA PRO A 287 23.58 8.52 -6.65
C PRO A 287 24.76 7.86 -5.91
N PRO A 288 24.89 8.08 -4.58
CA PRO A 288 25.97 7.47 -3.80
C PRO A 288 25.98 5.94 -3.92
N GLY A 289 27.16 5.37 -4.18
CA GLY A 289 27.35 3.96 -4.51
C GLY A 289 27.26 3.63 -6.01
N GLY A 290 26.76 4.56 -6.83
CA GLY A 290 26.55 4.37 -8.26
C GLY A 290 25.14 3.89 -8.60
N HIS A 291 24.77 3.97 -9.89
CA HIS A 291 23.46 3.54 -10.36
C HIS A 291 23.21 2.05 -10.10
N GLY A 292 22.09 1.72 -9.44
CA GLY A 292 21.71 0.38 -9.02
C GLY A 292 22.29 -0.07 -7.67
N ALA A 293 23.07 0.75 -6.97
CA ALA A 293 23.61 0.37 -5.65
C ALA A 293 22.51 0.30 -4.58
N ASP A 294 21.67 1.32 -4.50
CA ASP A 294 20.53 1.42 -3.58
C ASP A 294 19.30 1.92 -4.32
N ILE A 295 18.47 0.98 -4.80
CA ILE A 295 17.30 1.31 -5.60
C ILE A 295 16.22 2.06 -4.80
N TYR A 296 16.17 1.88 -3.48
CA TYR A 296 15.16 2.54 -2.64
C TYR A 296 15.44 4.03 -2.57
N ARG A 297 16.73 4.39 -2.41
CA ARG A 297 17.18 5.77 -2.46
C ARG A 297 17.12 6.32 -3.88
N GLU A 298 17.58 5.56 -4.87
CA GLU A 298 17.66 6.00 -6.25
C GLU A 298 16.28 6.30 -6.83
N LEU A 299 15.30 5.41 -6.62
CA LEU A 299 13.93 5.58 -7.14
C LEU A 299 12.99 6.36 -6.21
N GLY A 300 13.46 6.79 -5.04
CA GLY A 300 12.63 7.50 -4.06
C GLY A 300 11.47 6.65 -3.54
N ALA A 301 11.74 5.39 -3.17
CA ALA A 301 10.74 4.42 -2.73
C ALA A 301 10.16 4.75 -1.33
N ASN A 302 9.44 5.86 -1.23
CA ASN A 302 8.82 6.37 -0.01
C ASN A 302 7.36 5.93 0.20
N LYS A 303 6.85 5.07 -0.69
CA LYS A 303 5.49 4.53 -0.63
C LYS A 303 5.52 3.04 -0.38
N VAL A 304 4.58 2.58 0.43
CA VAL A 304 4.40 1.16 0.76
C VAL A 304 3.00 0.75 0.38
N LEU A 305 2.88 -0.36 -0.35
CA LEU A 305 1.60 -0.99 -0.65
C LEU A 305 1.39 -2.17 0.29
N VAL A 306 0.27 -2.16 1.01
CA VAL A 306 -0.24 -3.27 1.81
C VAL A 306 -1.35 -3.96 1.02
N TYR A 307 -1.18 -5.26 0.80
CA TYR A 307 -2.14 -6.12 0.13
C TYR A 307 -2.88 -6.96 1.15
N SER A 308 -4.19 -7.11 0.99
CA SER A 308 -4.97 -8.08 1.74
C SER A 308 -6.06 -8.66 0.84
N ARG A 309 -6.18 -9.99 0.84
CA ARG A 309 -7.28 -10.68 0.15
C ARG A 309 -8.29 -11.15 1.17
N ILE A 310 -9.52 -10.71 1.08
CA ILE A 310 -10.62 -11.28 1.85
C ILE A 310 -11.34 -12.30 0.98
N GLU A 311 -11.47 -13.52 1.49
CA GLU A 311 -12.19 -14.62 0.81
C GLU A 311 -12.65 -15.67 1.83
N ASN A 312 -13.67 -16.43 1.47
CA ASN A 312 -14.26 -17.49 2.32
C ASN A 312 -13.76 -18.91 1.94
N SER A 313 -12.58 -19.04 1.32
CA SER A 313 -12.02 -20.34 0.95
C SER A 313 -11.50 -21.15 2.14
N ASP A 314 -11.11 -20.47 3.22
CA ASP A 314 -10.77 -21.13 4.48
C ASP A 314 -12.03 -21.54 5.23
N VAL A 315 -12.45 -22.79 5.02
CA VAL A 315 -13.62 -23.37 5.70
C VAL A 315 -13.31 -23.82 7.13
N THR A 316 -12.04 -23.79 7.54
CA THR A 316 -11.62 -24.11 8.92
C THR A 316 -11.70 -22.89 9.83
N ASN A 317 -11.60 -21.69 9.26
CA ASN A 317 -11.75 -20.43 9.95
C ASN A 317 -12.63 -19.41 9.19
N PRO A 318 -13.96 -19.61 9.16
CA PRO A 318 -14.89 -18.74 8.42
C PRO A 318 -15.16 -17.40 9.14
N ASP A 319 -14.12 -16.58 9.30
CA ASP A 319 -14.18 -15.32 10.07
C ASP A 319 -14.84 -14.16 9.34
N PHE A 320 -15.09 -14.29 8.04
CA PHE A 320 -15.62 -13.23 7.19
C PHE A 320 -17.09 -13.52 6.85
N PRO A 321 -18.05 -12.88 7.54
CA PRO A 321 -19.46 -13.11 7.28
C PRO A 321 -19.86 -12.70 5.86
N THR A 322 -20.81 -13.42 5.28
CA THR A 322 -21.34 -13.18 3.93
C THR A 322 -22.79 -12.71 4.03
N GLY A 323 -23.25 -11.96 3.03
CA GLY A 323 -24.62 -11.44 2.97
C GLY A 323 -24.81 -10.07 3.61
N ASN A 324 -23.79 -9.54 4.30
CA ASN A 324 -23.76 -8.16 4.76
C ASN A 324 -22.77 -7.33 3.94
N GLN A 325 -22.94 -6.02 4.01
CA GLN A 325 -22.06 -5.01 3.50
C GLN A 325 -21.01 -4.57 4.54
N PHE A 326 -19.94 -3.97 4.05
CA PHE A 326 -19.01 -3.19 4.84
C PHE A 326 -18.71 -1.89 4.07
N ALA A 327 -18.43 -0.82 4.80
CA ALA A 327 -18.15 0.50 4.22
C ALA A 327 -16.86 1.13 4.74
N ARG A 328 -16.11 0.36 5.54
CA ARG A 328 -14.86 0.80 6.15
C ARG A 328 -13.80 -0.27 6.04
N ILE A 329 -12.59 0.15 5.69
CA ILE A 329 -11.37 -0.64 5.76
C ILE A 329 -10.39 0.11 6.65
N GLY A 330 -9.55 -0.61 7.38
CA GLY A 330 -8.46 0.03 8.11
C GLY A 330 -7.30 -0.91 8.37
N ILE A 331 -6.22 -0.35 8.92
CA ILE A 331 -5.08 -1.12 9.43
C ILE A 331 -4.97 -0.90 10.93
N ILE A 332 -4.84 -2.00 11.65
CA ILE A 332 -4.62 -2.02 13.09
C ILE A 332 -3.27 -2.68 13.39
N GLU A 333 -2.45 -2.00 14.19
CA GLU A 333 -1.19 -2.49 14.72
C GLU A 333 -1.39 -3.03 16.14
N ASN A 334 -0.79 -4.19 16.41
CA ASN A 334 -0.73 -4.85 17.71
C ASN A 334 -2.09 -5.04 18.42
N PRO A 335 -3.14 -5.52 17.73
CA PRO A 335 -4.37 -5.90 18.41
C PRO A 335 -4.12 -7.09 19.35
N GLN A 336 -4.89 -7.16 20.43
CA GLN A 336 -4.81 -8.26 21.40
C GLN A 336 -5.91 -9.30 21.15
N GLN A 337 -5.67 -10.51 21.64
CA GLN A 337 -6.69 -11.57 21.70
C GLN A 337 -7.76 -11.23 22.73
N PHE A 338 -9.02 -11.51 22.41
CA PHE A 338 -10.13 -11.32 23.33
C PHE A 338 -9.91 -12.12 24.63
N GLY A 339 -10.22 -11.48 25.77
CA GLY A 339 -10.02 -12.09 27.10
C GLY A 339 -8.56 -12.23 27.53
N SER A 340 -7.62 -11.61 26.82
CA SER A 340 -6.18 -11.69 27.09
C SER A 340 -5.49 -10.33 26.95
N THR A 341 -4.18 -10.30 27.26
CA THR A 341 -3.24 -9.23 26.94
C THR A 341 -2.24 -9.64 25.86
N ASN A 342 -2.30 -10.90 25.39
CA ASN A 342 -1.44 -11.41 24.33
C ASN A 342 -1.81 -10.77 22.99
N LEU A 343 -0.80 -10.56 22.14
CA LEU A 343 -1.02 -10.14 20.76
C LEU A 343 -1.83 -11.17 19.98
N LEU A 344 -2.72 -10.68 19.13
CA LEU A 344 -3.44 -11.50 18.16
C LEU A 344 -2.44 -11.94 17.07
N THR A 345 -2.33 -13.26 16.88
CA THR A 345 -1.38 -13.85 15.92
C THR A 345 -2.04 -14.72 14.85
N ALA A 346 -3.35 -15.00 14.97
CA ALA A 346 -4.13 -15.78 14.03
C ALA A 346 -4.14 -15.14 12.63
N SER A 347 -4.22 -15.93 11.56
CA SER A 347 -4.22 -15.43 10.18
C SER A 347 -5.42 -14.55 9.84
N SER A 348 -6.53 -14.77 10.54
CA SER A 348 -7.73 -13.96 10.54
C SER A 348 -8.34 -13.95 11.93
N ALA A 349 -9.27 -13.04 12.16
CA ALA A 349 -10.04 -12.99 13.40
C ALA A 349 -11.41 -12.36 13.15
N SER A 350 -12.42 -12.86 13.87
CA SER A 350 -13.73 -12.22 13.94
C SER A 350 -13.77 -11.08 14.96
N GLY A 351 -14.36 -9.95 14.57
CA GLY A 351 -14.70 -8.80 15.41
C GLY A 351 -16.10 -8.83 16.04
N VAL A 352 -16.91 -9.81 15.64
CA VAL A 352 -18.34 -9.90 15.98
C VAL A 352 -18.62 -11.03 16.95
N TYR A 353 -19.74 -10.93 17.65
CA TYR A 353 -20.23 -11.95 18.57
C TYR A 353 -21.05 -13.01 17.81
N GLY A 354 -21.23 -14.18 18.42
CA GLY A 354 -22.01 -15.29 17.86
C GLY A 354 -23.10 -15.79 18.81
N LEU A 355 -24.27 -16.14 18.25
CA LEU A 355 -25.36 -16.85 18.92
C LEU A 355 -25.65 -18.16 18.18
N ARG A 356 -25.63 -19.26 18.92
CA ARG A 356 -26.10 -20.56 18.45
C ARG A 356 -27.60 -20.65 18.73
N LEU A 357 -28.39 -20.84 17.68
CA LEU A 357 -29.84 -20.82 17.78
C LEU A 357 -30.43 -22.22 17.86
N ALA A 358 -31.45 -22.38 18.69
CA ALA A 358 -32.31 -23.55 18.80
C ALA A 358 -33.78 -23.16 18.54
N GLY A 359 -34.56 -24.10 18.01
CA GLY A 359 -35.98 -23.90 17.66
C GLY A 359 -36.31 -24.34 16.23
N ALA A 360 -37.61 -24.52 15.95
CA ALA A 360 -38.10 -25.07 14.68
C ALA A 360 -37.78 -24.17 13.47
N ALA A 361 -37.78 -22.84 13.64
CA ALA A 361 -37.54 -21.90 12.54
C ALA A 361 -36.06 -21.77 12.13
N THR A 362 -35.13 -22.40 12.86
CA THR A 362 -33.67 -22.30 12.59
C THR A 362 -33.28 -22.77 11.19
N THR A 363 -34.03 -23.68 10.56
CA THR A 363 -33.71 -24.20 9.22
C THR A 363 -34.45 -23.49 8.09
N SER A 364 -35.41 -22.61 8.38
CA SER A 364 -36.30 -22.00 7.38
C SER A 364 -36.33 -20.47 7.41
N MET A 365 -35.86 -19.85 8.48
CA MET A 365 -35.89 -18.39 8.58
C MET A 365 -34.86 -17.73 7.66
N THR A 366 -35.19 -16.51 7.22
CA THR A 366 -34.26 -15.60 6.56
C THR A 366 -34.12 -14.35 7.41
N VAL A 367 -32.94 -14.15 7.99
CA VAL A 367 -32.67 -13.00 8.85
C VAL A 367 -32.66 -11.70 8.03
N GLN A 368 -33.07 -10.60 8.66
CA GLN A 368 -32.86 -9.27 8.09
C GLN A 368 -31.49 -8.77 8.54
N VAL A 369 -30.58 -8.58 7.60
CA VAL A 369 -29.26 -7.97 7.85
C VAL A 369 -29.45 -6.54 8.40
N ASP A 370 -28.61 -6.16 9.37
CA ASP A 370 -28.72 -4.96 10.20
C ASP A 370 -30.00 -4.83 11.04
N GLY A 371 -30.88 -5.83 10.94
CA GLY A 371 -32.03 -6.01 11.80
C GLY A 371 -31.61 -6.37 13.22
N ASP A 372 -32.51 -6.14 14.17
CA ASP A 372 -32.20 -6.34 15.58
C ASP A 372 -32.41 -7.81 15.99
N VAL A 373 -31.55 -8.29 16.88
CA VAL A 373 -31.77 -9.45 17.73
C VAL A 373 -31.83 -8.97 19.17
N THR A 374 -32.79 -9.46 19.96
CA THR A 374 -32.96 -9.04 21.36
C THR A 374 -33.18 -10.22 22.31
N GLN A 375 -32.78 -10.03 23.57
CA GLN A 375 -32.97 -10.98 24.66
C GLN A 375 -33.37 -10.24 25.94
N THR A 376 -34.41 -10.68 26.64
CA THR A 376 -34.66 -10.23 28.02
C THR A 376 -33.71 -10.96 28.97
N VAL A 377 -32.71 -10.25 29.50
CA VAL A 377 -31.65 -10.84 30.35
C VAL A 377 -31.93 -10.74 31.85
N GLY A 378 -33.00 -10.02 32.23
CA GLY A 378 -33.49 -9.88 33.60
C GLY A 378 -34.64 -8.85 33.66
N VAL A 379 -35.19 -8.63 34.85
CA VAL A 379 -36.25 -7.61 35.04
C VAL A 379 -35.79 -6.24 34.52
N GLY A 380 -36.53 -5.68 33.56
CA GLY A 380 -36.24 -4.37 32.96
C GLY A 380 -34.92 -4.30 32.20
N SER A 381 -34.28 -5.43 31.89
CA SER A 381 -32.96 -5.48 31.25
C SER A 381 -33.03 -6.29 29.96
N THR A 382 -32.74 -5.63 28.84
CA THR A 382 -32.73 -6.24 27.50
C THR A 382 -31.36 -6.08 26.87
N ALA A 383 -30.81 -7.16 26.31
CA ALA A 383 -29.69 -7.12 25.39
C ALA A 383 -30.21 -6.95 23.96
N ILE A 384 -29.55 -6.11 23.17
CA ILE A 384 -29.85 -5.86 21.76
C ILE A 384 -28.55 -5.91 20.96
N GLY A 385 -28.58 -6.54 19.80
CA GLY A 385 -27.50 -6.52 18.82
C GLY A 385 -28.04 -6.41 17.40
N LYS A 386 -27.18 -6.04 16.46
CA LYS A 386 -27.51 -5.94 15.04
C LYS A 386 -26.95 -7.13 14.29
N ILE A 387 -27.79 -7.76 13.48
CA ILE A 387 -27.48 -9.00 12.78
C ILE A 387 -26.50 -8.71 11.65
N ILE A 388 -25.37 -9.41 11.66
CA ILE A 388 -24.45 -9.44 10.51
C ILE A 388 -24.88 -10.52 9.53
N GLY A 389 -25.13 -11.73 10.02
CA GLY A 389 -25.41 -12.86 9.16
C GLY A 389 -25.92 -14.06 9.94
N TYR A 390 -26.49 -15.01 9.21
CA TYR A 390 -26.97 -16.27 9.76
C TYR A 390 -26.71 -17.40 8.77
N ASP A 391 -26.12 -18.48 9.25
CA ASP A 391 -25.99 -19.71 8.48
C ASP A 391 -27.00 -20.74 9.01
N PRO A 392 -27.98 -21.18 8.19
CA PRO A 392 -28.99 -22.17 8.60
C PRO A 392 -28.46 -23.60 8.71
N VAL A 393 -27.32 -23.93 8.07
CA VAL A 393 -26.70 -25.26 8.17
C VAL A 393 -26.04 -25.40 9.52
N THR A 394 -25.22 -24.43 9.88
CA THR A 394 -24.67 -24.39 11.22
C THR A 394 -25.78 -24.06 12.21
N LYS A 395 -26.66 -23.09 12.02
CA LYS A 395 -27.51 -22.43 13.04
C LYS A 395 -26.76 -21.38 13.87
N SER A 396 -25.75 -20.77 13.26
CA SER A 396 -24.91 -19.73 13.86
C SER A 396 -25.36 -18.35 13.35
N LEU A 397 -25.72 -17.45 14.25
CA LEU A 397 -26.02 -16.04 13.96
C LEU A 397 -24.88 -15.16 14.44
N GLN A 398 -24.26 -14.39 13.56
CA GLN A 398 -23.28 -13.37 13.94
C GLN A 398 -23.96 -12.02 14.14
N TYR A 399 -23.54 -11.29 15.16
CA TYR A 399 -24.07 -9.96 15.47
C TYR A 399 -23.00 -9.04 16.05
N TRP A 400 -23.24 -7.74 15.89
CA TRP A 400 -22.42 -6.70 16.52
C TRP A 400 -23.27 -5.90 17.52
N GLN A 401 -22.56 -5.27 18.45
CA GLN A 401 -23.13 -4.34 19.43
C GLN A 401 -22.18 -3.17 19.50
N ASP A 402 -22.70 -1.97 19.32
CA ASP A 402 -21.98 -0.72 19.46
C ASP A 402 -22.66 0.21 20.46
N ARG A 403 -22.04 1.36 20.66
CA ARG A 403 -22.59 2.41 21.52
C ARG A 403 -23.96 2.93 21.09
N SER A 404 -24.32 2.92 19.79
CA SER A 404 -25.55 3.55 19.28
C SER A 404 -26.83 3.04 19.93
N VAL A 405 -26.85 1.77 20.36
CA VAL A 405 -28.01 1.17 21.04
C VAL A 405 -28.11 1.51 22.54
N ALA A 406 -27.13 2.23 23.09
CA ALA A 406 -27.03 2.59 24.51
C ALA A 406 -26.71 4.07 24.75
N ILE A 407 -26.70 4.91 23.71
CA ILE A 407 -26.55 6.37 23.80
C ILE A 407 -27.73 7.08 23.13
N ASN A 408 -27.83 8.39 23.29
CA ASN A 408 -28.77 9.17 22.49
C ASN A 408 -28.35 9.18 21.02
N ASP A 409 -29.31 9.08 20.10
CA ASP A 409 -29.04 9.25 18.67
C ASP A 409 -28.70 10.71 18.31
N SER A 410 -28.34 10.96 17.06
CA SER A 410 -28.01 12.31 16.58
C SER A 410 -29.17 13.32 16.69
N SER A 411 -30.41 12.85 16.84
CA SER A 411 -31.62 13.65 17.05
C SER A 411 -31.97 13.84 18.53
N GLY A 412 -31.18 13.29 19.46
CA GLY A 412 -31.39 13.37 20.90
C GLY A 412 -32.41 12.36 21.46
N ASN A 413 -32.86 11.38 20.66
CA ASN A 413 -33.77 10.35 21.15
C ASN A 413 -33.02 9.39 22.07
N LYS A 414 -33.70 8.99 23.15
CA LYS A 414 -33.14 8.06 24.14
C LYS A 414 -33.10 6.62 23.59
N PRO A 415 -32.11 5.81 23.98
CA PRO A 415 -32.03 4.41 23.55
C PRO A 415 -33.23 3.60 24.08
N THR A 416 -33.80 2.74 23.22
CA THR A 416 -35.02 1.96 23.50
C THR A 416 -34.92 1.10 24.75
N TYR A 417 -33.74 0.53 25.03
CA TYR A 417 -33.51 -0.39 26.16
C TYR A 417 -32.64 0.23 27.26
N GLY A 418 -32.53 1.56 27.30
CA GLY A 418 -31.79 2.30 28.31
C GLY A 418 -30.29 2.46 28.01
N TYR A 419 -29.58 3.18 28.89
CA TYR A 419 -28.19 3.60 28.68
C TYR A 419 -27.13 2.55 29.04
N LYS A 420 -27.54 1.30 29.28
CA LYS A 420 -26.64 0.21 29.63
C LYS A 420 -26.61 -0.79 28.48
N LEU A 421 -25.44 -0.98 27.88
CA LEU A 421 -25.22 -2.01 26.88
C LEU A 421 -25.18 -3.40 27.54
N ASN A 422 -26.30 -4.11 27.54
CA ASN A 422 -26.37 -5.48 28.10
C ASN A 422 -25.86 -6.51 27.07
N ARG A 423 -25.16 -7.54 27.56
CA ARG A 423 -24.72 -8.69 26.76
C ARG A 423 -25.76 -9.80 26.77
N PHE A 424 -25.83 -10.56 25.68
CA PHE A 424 -26.58 -11.81 25.63
C PHE A 424 -26.00 -12.81 26.63
N THR A 425 -26.86 -13.65 27.22
CA THR A 425 -26.45 -14.58 28.28
C THR A 425 -27.19 -15.91 28.21
N ALA A 426 -26.47 -17.00 28.42
CA ALA A 426 -27.04 -18.34 28.57
C ALA A 426 -27.68 -18.57 29.95
N THR A 427 -27.37 -17.70 30.92
CA THR A 427 -27.90 -17.73 32.29
C THR A 427 -28.54 -16.39 32.65
N PRO A 428 -29.74 -16.09 32.13
CA PRO A 428 -30.46 -14.86 32.46
C PRO A 428 -30.73 -14.76 33.96
N ALA A 429 -30.75 -13.53 34.49
CA ALA A 429 -31.17 -13.26 35.85
C ALA A 429 -32.68 -13.47 36.01
N THR A 430 -33.20 -13.38 37.24
CA THR A 430 -34.63 -13.45 37.52
C THR A 430 -35.43 -12.54 36.59
N GLY A 431 -36.50 -13.09 36.00
CA GLY A 431 -37.34 -12.39 35.02
C GLY A 431 -36.77 -12.36 33.58
N GLY A 432 -35.59 -12.94 33.35
CA GLY A 432 -35.01 -13.11 32.02
C GLY A 432 -35.36 -14.46 31.37
N THR A 433 -34.98 -14.63 30.11
CA THR A 433 -35.20 -15.83 29.31
C THR A 433 -34.05 -16.07 28.33
N THR A 434 -33.81 -17.33 27.97
CA THR A 434 -32.90 -17.70 26.87
C THR A 434 -33.55 -17.53 25.50
N ASN A 435 -34.82 -17.13 25.46
CA ASN A 435 -35.50 -16.79 24.22
C ASN A 435 -34.92 -15.52 23.60
N LEU A 436 -34.82 -15.55 22.27
CA LEU A 436 -34.34 -14.50 21.41
C LEU A 436 -35.48 -14.07 20.49
N ILE A 437 -35.66 -12.77 20.33
CA ILE A 437 -36.51 -12.21 19.27
C ILE A 437 -35.57 -11.78 18.16
N VAL A 438 -35.64 -12.48 17.01
CA VAL A 438 -34.77 -12.27 15.86
C VAL A 438 -35.56 -11.57 14.76
N LYS A 439 -35.08 -10.43 14.26
CA LYS A 439 -35.67 -9.76 13.11
C LYS A 439 -35.42 -10.57 11.83
N THR A 440 -36.50 -10.88 11.11
CA THR A 440 -36.46 -11.57 9.82
C THR A 440 -37.01 -10.67 8.72
N THR A 441 -36.76 -11.03 7.46
CA THR A 441 -37.31 -10.29 6.30
C THR A 441 -38.84 -10.29 6.27
N GLY A 442 -39.48 -11.28 6.89
CA GLY A 442 -40.94 -11.41 6.99
C GLY A 442 -41.57 -10.94 8.30
N GLY A 443 -40.78 -10.43 9.26
CA GLY A 443 -41.29 -10.04 10.58
C GLY A 443 -40.29 -10.29 11.71
N THR A 444 -40.69 -11.10 12.68
CA THR A 444 -39.85 -11.49 13.83
C THR A 444 -40.09 -12.95 14.16
N GLU A 445 -39.02 -13.68 14.48
CA GLU A 445 -39.10 -15.06 14.96
C GLU A 445 -38.68 -15.13 16.43
N THR A 446 -39.32 -16.01 17.20
CA THR A 446 -38.88 -16.31 18.57
C THR A 446 -38.16 -17.64 18.58
N LEU A 447 -36.87 -17.58 18.88
CA LEU A 447 -35.96 -18.73 19.00
C LEU A 447 -35.37 -18.79 20.41
N SER A 448 -34.52 -19.76 20.70
CA SER A 448 -33.76 -19.80 21.95
C SER A 448 -32.26 -19.94 21.69
N ILE A 449 -31.44 -19.54 22.66
CA ILE A 449 -30.02 -19.88 22.68
C ILE A 449 -29.91 -21.39 22.89
N ASP A 450 -29.09 -22.07 22.07
CA ASP A 450 -28.71 -23.46 22.28
C ASP A 450 -27.68 -23.57 23.43
N THR A 451 -28.15 -23.44 24.66
CA THR A 451 -27.29 -23.39 25.85
C THR A 451 -26.56 -24.69 26.13
N GLY A 452 -26.95 -25.79 25.50
CA GLY A 452 -26.24 -27.07 25.59
C GLY A 452 -25.00 -27.15 24.68
N PHE A 453 -24.84 -26.23 23.75
CA PHE A 453 -23.77 -26.28 22.77
C PHE A 453 -22.48 -25.63 23.28
N THR A 454 -21.38 -26.37 23.23
CA THR A 454 -20.02 -25.86 23.45
C THR A 454 -19.08 -26.51 22.44
N GLY A 455 -18.30 -25.71 21.71
CA GLY A 455 -17.37 -26.20 20.70
C GLY A 455 -17.03 -25.18 19.62
N VAL A 456 -16.18 -25.61 18.68
CA VAL A 456 -15.68 -24.79 17.55
C VAL A 456 -16.25 -25.22 16.19
N SER A 457 -16.98 -26.33 16.16
CA SER A 457 -17.56 -26.90 14.94
C SER A 457 -18.80 -27.73 15.22
N THR A 458 -19.60 -28.00 14.18
CA THR A 458 -20.68 -29.00 14.20
C THR A 458 -20.56 -29.94 12.99
N THR A 459 -21.12 -31.14 13.09
CA THR A 459 -21.16 -32.09 11.98
C THR A 459 -22.59 -32.30 11.51
N VAL A 460 -22.85 -32.03 10.24
CA VAL A 460 -24.16 -32.20 9.59
C VAL A 460 -23.96 -33.04 8.34
N ASN A 461 -24.72 -34.12 8.19
CA ASN A 461 -24.62 -35.04 7.04
C ASN A 461 -23.18 -35.51 6.74
N SER A 462 -22.45 -35.92 7.77
CA SER A 462 -21.06 -36.38 7.68
C SER A 462 -20.04 -35.33 7.20
N ARG A 463 -20.42 -34.05 7.15
CA ARG A 463 -19.50 -32.93 6.89
C ARG A 463 -19.36 -32.06 8.14
N THR A 464 -18.12 -31.73 8.48
CA THR A 464 -17.80 -30.82 9.58
C THR A 464 -17.81 -29.37 9.09
N TYR A 465 -18.46 -28.51 9.86
CA TYR A 465 -18.54 -27.06 9.65
C TYR A 465 -17.97 -26.35 10.87
N TYR A 466 -16.93 -25.55 10.66
CA TYR A 466 -16.33 -24.72 11.70
C TYR A 466 -17.07 -23.39 11.81
N PHE A 467 -17.01 -22.72 12.96
CA PHE A 467 -17.67 -21.42 13.14
C PHE A 467 -16.75 -20.21 13.04
N GLY A 468 -15.43 -20.43 13.03
CA GLY A 468 -14.43 -19.35 13.16
C GLY A 468 -14.36 -18.76 14.58
N GLN A 469 -15.16 -19.29 15.51
CA GLN A 469 -15.17 -18.85 16.90
C GLN A 469 -15.41 -20.03 17.83
N THR A 470 -15.04 -19.86 19.10
CA THR A 470 -15.36 -20.83 20.15
C THR A 470 -16.69 -20.47 20.80
N TYR A 471 -17.66 -21.38 20.69
CA TYR A 471 -18.93 -21.28 21.39
C TYR A 471 -18.85 -21.93 22.77
N ASN A 472 -19.39 -21.23 23.77
CA ASN A 472 -19.63 -21.74 25.11
C ASN A 472 -21.08 -21.44 25.49
N SER A 473 -21.84 -22.49 25.84
CA SER A 473 -23.26 -22.39 26.16
C SER A 473 -24.08 -21.64 25.09
N GLY A 474 -23.76 -21.90 23.83
CA GLY A 474 -24.41 -21.27 22.67
C GLY A 474 -24.04 -19.81 22.40
N LEU A 475 -23.05 -19.25 23.09
CA LEU A 475 -22.54 -17.89 22.88
C LEU A 475 -21.08 -17.92 22.41
N ALA A 476 -20.71 -17.03 21.51
CA ALA A 476 -19.32 -16.84 21.10
C ALA A 476 -18.92 -15.36 21.20
N ASN A 477 -17.68 -15.13 21.63
CA ASN A 477 -17.08 -13.81 21.71
C ASN A 477 -16.28 -13.52 20.43
N PRO A 478 -16.03 -12.23 20.10
CA PRO A 478 -15.01 -11.85 19.13
C PRO A 478 -13.66 -12.48 19.50
N GLU A 479 -12.81 -12.69 18.50
CA GLU A 479 -11.44 -13.17 18.71
C GLU A 479 -10.47 -12.01 18.91
N ILE A 480 -10.75 -10.87 18.27
CA ILE A 480 -10.04 -9.61 18.49
C ILE A 480 -10.62 -8.88 19.71
N LYS A 481 -9.75 -8.43 20.61
CA LYS A 481 -10.14 -7.58 21.73
C LYS A 481 -10.40 -6.17 21.20
N LYS A 482 -11.66 -5.72 21.30
CA LYS A 482 -12.02 -4.33 21.00
C LYS A 482 -11.20 -3.35 21.86
N TYR A 483 -10.90 -2.18 21.30
CA TYR A 483 -10.13 -1.10 21.95
C TYR A 483 -8.70 -1.52 22.36
N SER A 484 -8.06 -2.39 21.58
CA SER A 484 -6.67 -2.82 21.79
C SER A 484 -5.87 -2.68 20.51
N GLY A 485 -4.60 -2.30 20.64
CA GLY A 485 -3.77 -1.93 19.49
C GLY A 485 -3.95 -0.48 19.05
N ASN A 486 -3.29 -0.12 17.96
CA ASN A 486 -3.27 1.23 17.39
C ASN A 486 -3.96 1.22 16.02
N MET A 487 -4.96 2.08 15.84
CA MET A 487 -5.52 2.35 14.51
C MET A 487 -4.54 3.24 13.76
N ILE A 488 -3.96 2.73 12.66
CA ILE A 488 -2.92 3.46 11.91
C ILE A 488 -3.36 3.87 10.50
N TYR A 489 -4.50 3.37 10.02
CA TYR A 489 -5.09 3.74 8.74
C TYR A 489 -6.58 3.47 8.75
N ILE A 490 -7.37 4.39 8.18
CA ILE A 490 -8.82 4.25 7.99
C ILE A 490 -9.18 4.76 6.59
N ASP A 491 -9.98 3.98 5.88
CA ASP A 491 -10.62 4.30 4.61
C ASP A 491 -12.14 4.15 4.78
N GLN A 492 -12.88 5.19 4.41
CA GLN A 492 -14.33 5.15 4.28
C GLN A 492 -14.65 5.10 2.80
N ARG A 493 -15.51 4.16 2.41
CA ARG A 493 -15.85 3.91 1.02
C ARG A 493 -17.33 3.55 0.85
N PRO A 494 -17.88 3.59 -0.37
CA PRO A 494 -19.21 3.05 -0.63
C PRO A 494 -19.35 1.60 -0.15
N GLU A 495 -20.55 1.23 0.27
CA GLU A 495 -20.87 -0.10 0.78
C GLU A 495 -20.52 -1.20 -0.24
N VAL A 496 -19.83 -2.23 0.25
CA VAL A 496 -19.47 -3.43 -0.52
C VAL A 496 -20.17 -4.63 0.10
N THR A 497 -21.19 -5.16 -0.57
CA THR A 497 -21.87 -6.40 -0.16
C THR A 497 -21.01 -7.61 -0.49
N ARG A 498 -20.82 -8.52 0.49
CA ARG A 498 -20.04 -9.75 0.31
C ARG A 498 -20.91 -10.94 -0.05
N ALA A 499 -20.56 -11.65 -1.11
CA ALA A 499 -21.11 -12.96 -1.46
C ALA A 499 -20.16 -14.11 -1.10
N THR A 500 -20.68 -15.32 -0.90
CA THR A 500 -19.89 -16.48 -0.45
C THR A 500 -18.74 -16.87 -1.38
N ASN A 501 -18.90 -16.66 -2.69
CA ASN A 501 -17.88 -16.98 -3.70
C ASN A 501 -17.08 -15.74 -4.15
N GLN A 502 -17.25 -14.61 -3.47
CA GLN A 502 -16.57 -13.38 -3.79
C GLN A 502 -15.15 -13.38 -3.20
N ARG A 503 -14.22 -12.81 -3.96
CA ARG A 503 -12.87 -12.48 -3.51
C ARG A 503 -12.73 -10.97 -3.57
N GLU A 504 -12.32 -10.38 -2.47
CA GLU A 504 -12.03 -8.95 -2.39
C GLU A 504 -10.52 -8.74 -2.24
N ASP A 505 -9.90 -8.14 -3.25
CA ASP A 505 -8.51 -7.71 -3.20
C ASP A 505 -8.43 -6.25 -2.74
N ILE A 506 -7.80 -6.03 -1.58
CA ILE A 506 -7.60 -4.73 -0.96
C ILE A 506 -6.13 -4.34 -1.15
N LYS A 507 -5.90 -3.17 -1.75
CA LYS A 507 -4.57 -2.55 -1.91
C LYS A 507 -4.60 -1.19 -1.25
N ILE A 508 -3.81 -1.01 -0.18
CA ILE A 508 -3.69 0.23 0.57
C ILE A 508 -2.31 0.81 0.30
N ILE A 509 -2.22 2.06 -0.13
CA ILE A 509 -0.95 2.77 -0.33
C ILE A 509 -0.75 3.74 0.82
N LEU A 510 0.38 3.61 1.51
CA LEU A 510 0.84 4.53 2.54
C LEU A 510 2.04 5.32 2.02
N GLU A 511 1.98 6.64 2.12
CA GLU A 511 3.08 7.54 1.77
C GLU A 511 3.69 8.13 3.04
N PHE A 512 5.02 8.19 3.08
CA PHE A 512 5.80 8.70 4.20
C PHE A 512 6.53 10.01 3.88
#